data_AF-A0A1B7K147-F1
#
_entry.id   AF-A0A1B7K147-F1
#
_cell.length_a   1.000
_cell.length_b   1.000
_cell.length_c   1.000
_cell.angle_alpha   90.00
_cell.angle_beta   90.00
_cell.angle_gamma   90.00
#
_symmetry.space_group_name_H-M   'P 1'
#
loop_
_entity.id
_entity.type
_entity.pdbx_description
1 polymer ?
#
loop_
_entity_poly.entity_id
_entity_poly.type
_entity_poly.pdbx_seq_one_letter_code
_entity_poly.pdbx_strand_id
1 'polypeptide(L)'
;MMNMQSRKYGRTYHYPFSPGTTSDDRINSDWWSHIQNIEQLVHTEKLDGENNCLNRHGVFARSHGAPTQSAWSQQIRQRWQLIKDDLGDIELFGENLYAIHSIEYQHIEDYFYVFAVRQGEHWLSWDEVKFYASLFDFPTVPQLDISIDKHLTEQEYSRSLIAAASLDSQFIARDTHTGNPCSMEGIVTRDSQGFHVDDFMKHIFKYVRKNHVKTDIHWKRHWQRAKLAFECQGGNP
;
A
#
# COMPACT_ATOMS: atom_id res chain seq x y z
N MET A 1 -16.40 13.10 25.39
CA MET A 1 -15.60 11.89 25.08
C MET A 1 -15.70 11.65 23.59
N MET A 2 -14.71 12.08 22.81
CA MET A 2 -14.65 11.74 21.39
C MET A 2 -14.37 10.25 21.27
N ASN A 3 -15.14 9.58 20.42
CA ASN A 3 -15.14 8.14 20.22
C ASN A 3 -13.73 7.71 19.75
N MET A 4 -12.97 7.02 20.61
CA MET A 4 -11.58 6.57 20.40
C MET A 4 -11.50 5.36 19.45
N GLN A 5 -12.13 5.44 18.29
CA GLN A 5 -11.93 4.46 17.22
C GLN A 5 -10.92 5.05 16.23
N SER A 6 -9.86 4.30 15.91
CA SER A 6 -9.00 4.65 14.77
C SER A 6 -9.87 4.82 13.54
N ARG A 7 -9.80 6.00 12.91
CA ARG A 7 -10.49 6.24 11.64
C ARG A 7 -9.87 5.32 10.59
N LYS A 8 -10.69 4.56 9.88
CA LYS A 8 -10.18 3.63 8.85
C LYS A 8 -9.38 4.38 7.78
N TYR A 9 -8.43 3.69 7.16
CA TYR A 9 -7.84 4.15 5.91
C TYR A 9 -8.95 4.25 4.84
N GLY A 10 -8.90 5.33 4.05
CA GLY A 10 -9.86 5.58 2.98
C GLY A 10 -9.93 4.40 2.01
N ARG A 11 -11.08 4.20 1.36
CA ARG A 11 -11.15 3.25 0.24
C ARG A 11 -10.52 3.90 -0.96
N THR A 12 -9.38 3.39 -1.43
CA THR A 12 -8.77 3.83 -2.68
C THR A 12 -9.61 3.37 -3.86
N TYR A 13 -9.99 4.29 -4.74
CA TYR A 13 -10.84 3.98 -5.89
C TYR A 13 -9.98 3.50 -7.06
N HIS A 14 -10.51 2.55 -7.82
CA HIS A 14 -9.90 2.10 -9.06
C HIS A 14 -10.04 3.17 -10.15
N TYR A 15 -9.01 3.26 -10.99
CA TYR A 15 -9.20 3.81 -12.34
C TYR A 15 -10.25 3.01 -13.12
N PRO A 16 -11.06 3.62 -14.00
CA PRO A 16 -12.04 2.90 -14.82
C PRO A 16 -11.44 1.83 -15.74
N PHE A 17 -10.18 2.00 -16.13
CA PHE A 17 -9.42 1.04 -16.96
C PHE A 17 -8.62 0.03 -16.14
N SER A 18 -8.81 -0.04 -14.82
CA SER A 18 -8.17 -1.00 -13.92
C SER A 18 -8.85 -2.37 -14.02
N PRO A 19 -8.18 -3.42 -14.53
CA PRO A 19 -8.81 -4.71 -14.82
C PRO A 19 -8.97 -5.63 -13.60
N GLY A 20 -8.28 -5.35 -12.49
CA GLY A 20 -8.30 -6.13 -11.26
C GLY A 20 -9.37 -5.69 -10.26
N THR A 21 -10.59 -5.39 -10.68
CA THR A 21 -11.68 -5.02 -9.77
C THR A 21 -12.43 -6.24 -9.26
N THR A 22 -12.96 -6.15 -8.04
CA THR A 22 -13.92 -7.11 -7.45
C THR A 22 -15.27 -6.41 -7.19
N SER A 23 -16.29 -7.18 -6.80
CA SER A 23 -17.62 -6.61 -6.50
C SER A 23 -17.63 -5.61 -5.33
N ASP A 24 -16.62 -5.66 -4.45
CA ASP A 24 -16.48 -4.75 -3.30
C ASP A 24 -15.73 -3.45 -3.64
N ASP A 25 -15.09 -3.40 -4.81
CA ASP A 25 -14.33 -2.24 -5.24
C ASP A 25 -15.22 -1.08 -5.68
N ARG A 26 -14.61 0.11 -5.74
CA ARG A 26 -15.24 1.33 -6.23
C ARG A 26 -14.39 1.88 -7.36
N ILE A 27 -15.05 2.38 -8.39
CA ILE A 27 -14.42 2.96 -9.57
C ILE A 27 -14.64 4.46 -9.51
N ASN A 28 -13.58 5.24 -9.76
CA ASN A 28 -13.69 6.70 -9.86
C ASN A 28 -13.99 7.08 -11.32
N SER A 29 -15.24 7.42 -11.61
CA SER A 29 -15.67 7.87 -12.94
C SER A 29 -15.04 9.21 -13.35
N ASP A 30 -14.79 10.08 -12.37
CA ASP A 30 -14.29 11.45 -12.59
C ASP A 30 -12.77 11.55 -12.41
N TRP A 31 -12.07 10.40 -12.46
CA TRP A 31 -10.65 10.29 -12.18
C TRP A 31 -9.79 11.27 -12.98
N TRP A 32 -10.11 11.49 -14.26
CA TRP A 32 -9.30 12.33 -15.13
C TRP A 32 -9.37 13.80 -14.71
N SER A 33 -10.58 14.30 -14.40
CA SER A 33 -10.75 15.65 -13.87
C SER A 33 -9.98 15.84 -12.56
N HIS A 34 -10.00 14.84 -11.67
CA HIS A 34 -9.22 14.89 -10.44
C HIS A 34 -7.71 14.92 -10.71
N ILE A 35 -7.18 14.06 -11.61
CA ILE A 35 -5.76 14.06 -12.00
C ILE A 35 -5.33 15.42 -12.56
N GLN A 36 -6.16 16.05 -13.39
CA GLN A 36 -5.85 17.36 -13.98
C GLN A 36 -5.73 18.49 -12.93
N ASN A 37 -6.40 18.33 -11.78
CA ASN A 37 -6.36 19.28 -10.67
C ASN A 37 -5.18 19.07 -9.72
N ILE A 38 -4.42 17.98 -9.88
CA ILE A 38 -3.24 17.72 -9.06
C ILE A 38 -2.01 18.33 -9.74
N GLU A 39 -1.17 19.04 -8.98
CA GLU A 39 0.04 19.65 -9.54
C GLU A 39 1.13 18.64 -9.84
N GLN A 40 1.37 17.73 -8.91
CA GLN A 40 2.41 16.72 -9.02
C GLN A 40 1.89 15.38 -8.48
N LEU A 41 2.05 14.34 -9.29
CA LEU A 41 1.70 12.98 -8.92
C LEU A 41 2.90 12.24 -8.36
N VAL A 42 2.62 11.32 -7.45
CA VAL A 42 3.55 10.28 -7.01
C VAL A 42 2.93 8.94 -7.36
N HIS A 43 3.71 8.10 -8.04
CA HIS A 43 3.34 6.72 -8.36
C HIS A 43 4.16 5.79 -7.48
N THR A 44 3.49 4.88 -6.79
CA THR A 44 4.14 3.84 -6.00
C THR A 44 3.69 2.46 -6.45
N GLU A 45 4.58 1.48 -6.30
CA GLU A 45 4.21 0.08 -6.47
C GLU A 45 3.13 -0.27 -5.45
N LYS A 46 2.03 -0.85 -5.93
CA LYS A 46 1.04 -1.46 -5.06
C LYS A 46 1.58 -2.82 -4.62
N LEU A 47 1.74 -3.00 -3.31
CA LEU A 47 2.17 -4.25 -2.71
C LEU A 47 0.96 -5.08 -2.25
N ASP A 48 1.10 -6.41 -2.32
CA ASP A 48 0.09 -7.40 -1.96
C ASP A 48 0.35 -7.95 -0.56
N GLY A 49 -0.24 -7.33 0.46
CA GLY A 49 -0.14 -7.75 1.86
C GLY A 49 -1.36 -7.38 2.70
N GLU A 50 -1.15 -7.21 4.01
CA GLU A 50 -2.19 -6.74 4.93
C GLU A 50 -1.98 -5.25 5.24
N ASN A 51 -2.92 -4.42 4.85
CA ASN A 51 -2.98 -3.03 5.29
C ASN A 51 -3.08 -2.93 6.83
N ASN A 52 -2.08 -2.30 7.45
CA ASN A 52 -2.07 -2.00 8.87
C ASN A 52 -1.91 -0.49 9.13
N CYS A 53 -2.58 -0.01 10.19
CA CYS A 53 -2.43 1.33 10.75
C CYS A 53 -1.77 1.22 12.12
N LEU A 54 -0.68 1.96 12.34
CA LEU A 54 -0.03 2.12 13.63
C LEU A 54 -0.35 3.51 14.16
N ASN A 55 -0.93 3.60 15.35
CA ASN A 55 -1.12 4.86 16.06
C ASN A 55 -0.83 4.66 17.55
N ARG A 56 -0.90 5.71 18.36
CA ARG A 56 -0.59 5.63 19.81
C ARG A 56 -1.38 4.56 20.59
N HIS A 57 -2.50 4.07 20.05
CA HIS A 57 -3.39 3.12 20.72
C HIS A 57 -3.18 1.66 20.29
N GLY A 58 -2.55 1.40 19.14
CA GLY A 58 -2.38 0.03 18.66
C GLY A 58 -1.97 -0.10 17.21
N VAL A 59 -1.93 -1.36 16.79
CA VAL A 59 -1.86 -1.77 15.38
C VAL A 59 -3.25 -2.24 14.95
N PHE A 60 -3.79 -1.70 13.87
CA PHE A 60 -5.15 -1.98 13.39
C PHE A 60 -5.10 -2.52 11.97
N ALA A 61 -5.82 -3.61 11.70
CA ALA A 61 -6.10 -4.01 10.32
C ALA A 61 -7.18 -3.08 9.74
N ARG A 62 -7.10 -2.74 8.45
CA ARG A 62 -8.04 -1.80 7.80
C ARG A 62 -9.53 -2.04 8.11
N SER A 63 -9.94 -3.30 8.12
CA SER A 63 -11.36 -3.69 8.25
C SER A 63 -11.90 -3.63 9.68
N HIS A 64 -11.04 -3.64 10.70
CA HIS A 64 -11.43 -3.79 12.11
C HIS A 64 -11.17 -2.50 12.89
N GLY A 65 -12.08 -2.16 13.81
CA GLY A 65 -11.91 -1.01 14.72
C GLY A 65 -11.11 -1.33 15.99
N ALA A 66 -10.80 -2.60 16.23
CA ALA A 66 -10.02 -3.07 17.37
C ALA A 66 -8.59 -3.43 16.93
N PRO A 67 -7.59 -3.33 17.84
CA PRO A 67 -6.23 -3.73 17.54
C PRO A 67 -6.15 -5.18 17.09
N THR A 68 -5.38 -5.45 16.03
CA THR A 68 -5.22 -6.79 15.48
C THR A 68 -4.50 -7.70 16.46
N GLN A 69 -4.97 -8.94 16.59
CA GLN A 69 -4.32 -9.99 17.40
C GLN A 69 -3.82 -11.15 16.53
N SER A 70 -3.85 -10.99 15.21
CA SER A 70 -3.44 -12.04 14.28
C SER A 70 -1.97 -12.41 14.48
N ALA A 71 -1.64 -13.67 14.19
CA ALA A 71 -0.28 -14.17 14.32
C ALA A 71 0.70 -13.42 13.38
N TRP A 72 0.29 -13.16 12.14
CA TRP A 72 1.10 -12.46 11.13
C TRP A 72 1.32 -10.96 11.38
N SER A 73 0.66 -10.36 12.38
CA SER A 73 0.92 -8.98 12.80
C SER A 73 1.72 -8.90 14.09
N GLN A 74 2.19 -10.03 14.63
CA GLN A 74 2.97 -10.06 15.87
C GLN A 74 4.24 -9.20 15.79
N GLN A 75 4.98 -9.30 14.69
CA GLN A 75 6.24 -8.57 14.54
C GLN A 75 6.00 -7.05 14.49
N ILE A 76 5.06 -6.57 13.67
CA ILE A 76 4.74 -5.14 13.62
C ILE A 76 4.15 -4.63 14.94
N ARG A 77 3.42 -5.48 15.70
CA ARG A 77 3.01 -5.14 17.08
C ARG A 77 4.20 -4.98 18.03
N GLN A 78 5.24 -5.81 17.91
CA GLN A 78 6.44 -5.67 18.72
C GLN A 78 7.17 -4.36 18.38
N ARG A 79 7.31 -4.04 17.09
CA ARG A 79 7.87 -2.76 16.64
C ARG A 79 7.04 -1.58 17.13
N TRP A 80 5.71 -1.68 17.05
CA TRP A 80 4.80 -0.67 17.57
C TRP A 80 4.98 -0.41 19.07
N GLN A 81 5.19 -1.45 19.90
CA GLN A 81 5.41 -1.26 21.34
C GLN A 81 6.62 -0.36 21.66
N LEU A 82 7.61 -0.32 20.77
CA LEU A 82 8.82 0.48 20.94
C LEU A 82 8.61 1.96 20.57
N ILE A 83 7.67 2.26 19.67
CA ILE A 83 7.48 3.62 19.11
C ILE A 83 6.17 4.29 19.54
N LYS A 84 5.25 3.56 20.19
CA LYS A 84 3.87 4.02 20.44
C LYS A 84 3.78 5.33 21.22
N ASP A 85 4.73 5.59 22.12
CA ASP A 85 4.74 6.77 22.98
C ASP A 85 5.23 8.02 22.22
N ASP A 86 6.00 7.81 21.14
CA ASP A 86 6.52 8.85 20.26
C ASP A 86 5.55 9.21 19.11
N LEU A 87 4.57 8.34 18.81
CA LEU A 87 3.61 8.56 17.71
C LEU A 87 2.74 9.80 17.91
N GLY A 88 2.51 10.29 19.12
CA GLY A 88 1.71 11.50 19.32
C GLY A 88 0.29 11.36 18.74
N ASP A 89 -0.04 12.20 17.77
CA ASP A 89 -1.28 12.22 16.98
C ASP A 89 -1.10 11.68 15.54
N ILE A 90 0.06 11.08 15.26
CA ILE A 90 0.41 10.50 13.96
C ILE A 90 -0.17 9.09 13.84
N GLU A 91 -0.73 8.82 12.66
CA GLU A 91 -1.17 7.50 12.22
C GLU A 91 -0.35 7.09 10.99
N LEU A 92 0.45 6.03 11.13
CA LEU A 92 1.24 5.46 10.04
C LEU A 92 0.45 4.34 9.37
N PHE A 93 0.26 4.44 8.06
CA PHE A 93 -0.39 3.41 7.25
C PHE A 93 0.64 2.75 6.35
N GLY A 94 0.67 1.43 6.37
CA GLY A 94 1.61 0.66 5.58
C GLY A 94 1.07 -0.72 5.23
N GLU A 95 1.73 -1.32 4.25
CA GLU A 95 1.44 -2.68 3.80
C GLU A 95 2.35 -3.64 4.57
N ASN A 96 1.75 -4.56 5.31
CA ASN A 96 2.45 -5.61 6.03
C ASN A 96 2.56 -6.87 5.16
N LEU A 97 3.77 -7.16 4.72
CA LEU A 97 4.13 -8.29 3.85
C LEU A 97 4.54 -9.55 4.62
N TYR A 98 4.37 -9.56 5.95
CA TYR A 98 4.79 -10.69 6.77
C TYR A 98 4.13 -12.00 6.35
N ALA A 99 2.83 -11.99 6.07
CA ALA A 99 2.13 -13.14 5.51
C ALA A 99 2.08 -13.03 3.98
N ILE A 100 2.59 -14.06 3.29
CA ILE A 100 2.51 -14.15 1.83
C ILE A 100 1.04 -14.27 1.40
N HIS A 101 0.64 -13.44 0.42
CA HIS A 101 -0.71 -13.41 -0.15
C HIS A 101 -0.74 -14.12 -1.51
N SER A 102 -1.15 -13.45 -2.58
CA SER A 102 -1.15 -13.98 -3.95
C SER A 102 0.23 -13.81 -4.60
N ILE A 103 1.02 -12.84 -4.14
CA ILE A 103 2.38 -12.56 -4.59
C ILE A 103 3.37 -12.84 -3.46
N GLU A 104 4.42 -13.61 -3.77
CA GLU A 104 5.62 -13.73 -2.94
C GLU A 104 6.68 -12.75 -3.46
N TYR A 105 7.18 -11.89 -2.57
CA TYR A 105 8.27 -10.98 -2.85
C TYR A 105 9.59 -11.57 -2.35
N GLN A 106 10.58 -11.73 -3.22
CA GLN A 106 11.84 -12.40 -2.88
C GLN A 106 12.93 -11.47 -2.36
N HIS A 107 12.75 -10.16 -2.49
CA HIS A 107 13.76 -9.14 -2.14
C HIS A 107 13.21 -8.02 -1.25
N ILE A 108 12.42 -8.38 -0.23
CA ILE A 108 12.00 -7.44 0.81
C ILE A 108 13.03 -7.39 1.94
N GLU A 109 13.31 -6.20 2.46
CA GLU A 109 14.28 -5.97 3.55
C GLU A 109 13.59 -5.79 4.90
N ASP A 110 12.33 -5.35 4.89
CA ASP A 110 11.45 -5.28 6.04
C ASP A 110 10.11 -5.94 5.69
N TYR A 111 9.19 -6.02 6.63
CA TYR A 111 7.84 -6.49 6.42
C TYR A 111 6.82 -5.36 6.34
N PHE A 112 7.10 -4.18 6.92
CA PHE A 112 6.12 -3.09 6.95
C PHE A 112 6.58 -1.90 6.11
N TYR A 113 5.89 -1.65 5.01
CA TYR A 113 6.20 -0.58 4.06
C TYR A 113 5.15 0.53 4.12
N VAL A 114 5.55 1.72 4.57
CA VAL A 114 4.66 2.87 4.74
C VAL A 114 4.23 3.43 3.38
N PHE A 115 2.93 3.67 3.19
CA PHE A 115 2.39 4.32 1.99
C PHE A 115 1.59 5.60 2.28
N ALA A 116 1.20 5.84 3.53
CA ALA A 116 0.51 7.06 3.91
C ALA A 116 0.68 7.38 5.40
N VAL A 117 0.56 8.66 5.73
CA VAL A 117 0.57 9.16 7.10
C VAL A 117 -0.61 10.12 7.24
N ARG A 118 -1.31 10.05 8.37
CA ARG A 118 -2.38 10.99 8.72
C ARG A 118 -2.08 11.65 10.05
N GLN A 119 -2.35 12.94 10.13
CA GLN A 119 -2.37 13.71 11.37
C GLN A 119 -3.74 14.41 11.47
N GLY A 120 -4.54 14.04 12.47
CA GLY A 120 -5.90 14.56 12.63
C GLY A 120 -6.78 14.30 11.40
N GLU A 121 -7.19 15.39 10.73
CA GLU A 121 -8.06 15.35 9.54
C GLU A 121 -7.32 15.56 8.21
N HIS A 122 -5.98 15.43 8.22
CA HIS A 122 -5.16 15.64 7.03
C HIS A 122 -4.26 14.44 6.72
N TRP A 123 -4.32 13.98 5.47
CA TRP A 123 -3.31 13.12 4.88
C TRP A 123 -2.09 13.97 4.57
N LEU A 124 -0.91 13.52 4.99
CA LEU A 124 0.33 14.26 4.81
C LEU A 124 0.87 14.14 3.38
N SER A 125 1.68 15.11 2.98
CA SER A 125 2.40 15.11 1.70
C SER A 125 3.33 13.90 1.59
N TRP A 126 3.72 13.53 0.37
CA TRP A 126 4.64 12.42 0.17
C TRP A 126 6.01 12.63 0.81
N ASP A 127 6.50 13.87 0.86
CA ASP A 127 7.74 14.20 1.55
C ASP A 127 7.62 14.01 3.07
N GLU A 128 6.50 14.40 3.67
CA GLU A 128 6.22 14.12 5.08
C GLU A 128 6.03 12.62 5.33
N VAL A 129 5.41 11.87 4.41
CA VAL A 129 5.32 10.40 4.51
C VAL A 129 6.71 9.77 4.58
N LYS A 130 7.62 10.16 3.68
CA LYS A 130 9.02 9.70 3.71
C LYS A 130 9.74 10.12 5.00
N PHE A 131 9.51 11.35 5.46
CA PHE A 131 10.07 11.85 6.71
C PHE A 131 9.65 11.00 7.90
N TYR A 132 8.35 10.77 8.09
CA TYR A 132 7.84 9.97 9.22
C TYR A 132 8.19 8.49 9.10
N ALA A 133 8.23 7.93 7.88
CA ALA A 133 8.71 6.58 7.68
C ALA A 133 10.17 6.45 8.16
N SER A 134 11.05 7.35 7.71
CA SER A 134 12.45 7.41 8.15
C SER A 134 12.59 7.65 9.67
N LEU A 135 11.78 8.56 10.24
CA LEU A 135 11.81 8.88 11.67
C LEU A 135 11.54 7.66 12.57
N PHE A 136 10.71 6.71 12.11
CA PHE A 136 10.36 5.50 12.84
C PHE A 136 11.11 4.24 12.34
N ASP A 137 12.16 4.43 11.53
CA ASP A 137 12.92 3.42 10.78
C ASP A 137 12.04 2.40 10.03
N PHE A 138 11.06 2.91 9.29
CA PHE A 138 10.31 2.11 8.32
C PHE A 138 10.68 2.49 6.89
N PRO A 139 10.77 1.52 5.97
CA PRO A 139 10.80 1.83 4.55
C PRO A 139 9.43 2.35 4.07
N THR A 140 9.42 3.11 2.98
CA THR A 140 8.20 3.38 2.24
C THR A 140 7.96 2.32 1.17
N VAL A 141 6.72 2.15 0.73
CA VAL A 141 6.46 1.42 -0.52
C VAL A 141 7.30 2.01 -1.67
N PRO A 142 7.73 1.19 -2.64
CA PRO A 142 8.60 1.67 -3.71
C PRO A 142 7.95 2.80 -4.51
N GLN A 143 8.64 3.94 -4.61
CA GLN A 143 8.28 4.98 -5.57
C GLN A 143 8.78 4.58 -6.95
N LEU A 144 7.91 4.69 -7.96
CA LEU A 144 8.21 4.38 -9.35
C LEU A 144 8.74 5.63 -10.05
N ASP A 145 9.89 5.51 -10.70
CA ASP A 145 10.46 6.56 -11.55
C ASP A 145 9.82 6.49 -12.95
N ILE A 146 8.59 7.00 -13.06
CA ILE A 146 7.81 7.03 -14.30
C ILE A 146 7.27 8.44 -14.56
N SER A 147 7.41 8.91 -15.80
CA SER A 147 6.92 10.23 -16.22
C SER A 147 5.47 10.13 -16.72
N ILE A 148 4.53 10.05 -15.79
CA ILE A 148 3.09 10.04 -16.07
C ILE A 148 2.46 11.20 -15.28
N ASP A 149 1.88 12.18 -15.97
CA ASP A 149 1.32 13.36 -15.31
C ASP A 149 0.10 13.94 -16.06
N LYS A 150 -0.41 15.05 -15.54
CA LYS A 150 -1.58 15.77 -16.08
C LYS A 150 -1.36 16.42 -17.45
N HIS A 151 -0.13 16.48 -17.96
CA HIS A 151 0.17 17.05 -19.27
C HIS A 151 -0.09 16.06 -20.42
N LEU A 152 -0.24 14.78 -20.11
CA LEU A 152 -0.68 13.76 -21.06
C LEU A 152 -2.17 13.90 -21.39
N THR A 153 -2.61 13.31 -22.50
CA THR A 153 -4.05 13.04 -22.72
C THR A 153 -4.53 11.87 -21.85
N GLU A 154 -5.84 11.75 -21.66
CA GLU A 154 -6.45 10.65 -20.90
C GLU A 154 -6.03 9.27 -21.43
N GLN A 155 -6.00 9.12 -22.77
CA GLN A 155 -5.62 7.87 -23.42
C GLN A 155 -4.12 7.56 -23.27
N GLU A 156 -3.26 8.57 -23.37
CA GLU A 156 -1.81 8.41 -23.17
C GLU A 156 -1.50 8.06 -21.72
N TYR A 157 -2.09 8.77 -20.76
CA TYR A 157 -1.97 8.48 -19.33
C TYR A 157 -2.34 7.02 -19.04
N SER A 158 -3.53 6.61 -19.51
CA SER A 158 -4.04 5.25 -19.28
C SER A 158 -3.10 4.20 -19.86
N ARG A 159 -2.63 4.40 -21.10
CA ARG A 159 -1.71 3.47 -21.78
C ARG A 159 -0.37 3.38 -21.06
N SER A 160 0.19 4.51 -20.66
CA SER A 160 1.47 4.56 -19.95
C SER A 160 1.37 3.89 -18.58
N LEU A 161 0.27 4.09 -17.84
CA LEU A 161 0.09 3.47 -16.54
C LEU A 161 -0.08 1.94 -16.64
N ILE A 162 -0.81 1.47 -17.67
CA ILE A 162 -0.95 0.03 -17.96
C ILE A 162 0.41 -0.58 -18.31
N ALA A 163 1.20 0.10 -19.14
CA ALA A 163 2.53 -0.36 -19.52
C ALA A 163 3.47 -0.43 -18.30
N ALA A 164 3.48 0.62 -17.47
CA ALA A 164 4.27 0.66 -16.24
C ALA A 164 3.89 -0.47 -15.26
N ALA A 165 2.58 -0.72 -15.07
CA ALA A 165 2.11 -1.78 -14.19
C ALA A 165 2.37 -3.21 -14.72
N SER A 166 2.81 -3.33 -15.99
CA SER A 166 3.22 -4.61 -16.58
C SER A 166 4.69 -4.92 -16.35
N LEU A 167 5.46 -3.99 -15.78
CA LEU A 167 6.85 -4.21 -15.40
C LEU A 167 6.98 -5.11 -14.16
N ASP A 168 8.16 -5.65 -13.97
CA ASP A 168 8.50 -6.45 -12.80
C ASP A 168 8.44 -5.60 -11.52
N SER A 169 8.10 -6.26 -10.41
CA SER A 169 8.15 -5.66 -9.07
C SER A 169 9.57 -5.30 -8.68
N GLN A 170 9.75 -4.20 -7.94
CA GLN A 170 11.05 -3.84 -7.35
C GLN A 170 11.53 -4.87 -6.31
N PHE A 171 10.65 -5.74 -5.82
CA PHE A 171 10.98 -6.77 -4.84
C PHE A 171 10.99 -8.20 -5.40
N ILE A 172 11.07 -8.36 -6.74
CA ILE A 172 11.10 -9.66 -7.43
C ILE A 172 9.85 -10.49 -7.08
N ALA A 173 8.75 -10.20 -7.78
CA ALA A 173 7.45 -10.81 -7.52
C ALA A 173 7.30 -12.18 -8.20
N ARG A 174 6.80 -13.16 -7.45
CA ARG A 174 6.39 -14.47 -7.96
C ARG A 174 4.93 -14.74 -7.62
N ASP A 175 4.20 -15.28 -8.57
CA ASP A 175 2.82 -15.71 -8.38
C ASP A 175 2.83 -16.99 -7.53
N THR A 176 2.18 -16.97 -6.37
CA THR A 176 2.21 -18.07 -5.39
C THR A 176 1.52 -19.34 -5.88
N HIS A 177 0.62 -19.24 -6.87
CA HIS A 177 -0.08 -20.37 -7.42
C HIS A 177 0.74 -21.11 -8.48
N THR A 178 1.43 -20.36 -9.33
CA THR A 178 2.22 -20.91 -10.45
C THR A 178 3.70 -21.08 -10.11
N GLY A 179 4.20 -20.37 -9.10
CA GLY A 179 5.62 -20.25 -8.78
C GLY A 179 6.42 -19.45 -9.81
N ASN A 180 5.81 -18.86 -10.83
CA ASN A 180 6.53 -18.16 -11.89
C ASN A 180 6.74 -16.68 -11.55
N PRO A 181 7.82 -16.05 -12.06
CA PRO A 181 7.96 -14.60 -12.04
C PRO A 181 6.71 -13.92 -12.62
N CYS A 182 6.33 -12.79 -12.04
CA CYS A 182 5.16 -12.05 -12.47
C CYS A 182 5.38 -10.55 -12.29
N SER A 183 4.61 -9.74 -13.03
CA SER A 183 4.63 -8.27 -12.88
C SER A 183 4.24 -7.84 -11.46
N MET A 184 4.52 -6.58 -11.10
CA MET A 184 3.96 -5.95 -9.90
C MET A 184 2.43 -6.10 -9.85
N GLU A 185 1.86 -6.02 -8.64
CA GLU A 185 0.40 -6.13 -8.46
C GLU A 185 -0.34 -4.99 -9.18
N GLY A 186 0.22 -3.80 -9.10
CA GLY A 186 -0.38 -2.59 -9.63
C GLY A 186 0.37 -1.34 -9.21
N ILE A 187 -0.29 -0.20 -9.41
CA ILE A 187 0.26 1.13 -9.11
C ILE A 187 -0.77 1.89 -8.29
N VAL A 188 -0.32 2.52 -7.20
CA VAL A 188 -1.08 3.55 -6.50
C VAL A 188 -0.56 4.90 -6.97
N THR A 189 -1.46 5.76 -7.43
CA THR A 189 -1.15 7.15 -7.77
C THR A 189 -1.75 8.03 -6.68
N ARG A 190 -0.95 8.97 -6.18
CA ARG A 190 -1.41 9.97 -5.22
C ARG A 190 -0.96 11.38 -5.57
N ASP A 191 -1.67 12.36 -5.03
CA ASP A 191 -1.19 13.74 -4.93
C ASP A 191 0.10 13.79 -4.08
N SER A 192 1.13 14.49 -4.58
CA SER A 192 2.36 14.70 -3.82
C SER A 192 2.12 15.54 -2.57
N GLN A 193 1.12 16.42 -2.58
CA GLN A 193 0.76 17.28 -1.46
C GLN A 193 -0.17 16.59 -0.46
N GLY A 194 -0.30 17.20 0.72
CA GLY A 194 -1.27 16.80 1.73
C GLY A 194 -2.68 17.29 1.38
N PHE A 195 -3.70 16.59 1.88
CA PHE A 195 -5.11 16.91 1.60
C PHE A 195 -6.02 16.47 2.74
N HIS A 196 -7.22 17.07 2.81
CA HIS A 196 -8.21 16.77 3.84
C HIS A 196 -8.77 15.35 3.69
N VAL A 197 -9.14 14.70 4.79
CA VAL A 197 -9.66 13.31 4.78
C VAL A 197 -10.89 13.13 3.89
N ASP A 198 -11.71 14.15 3.73
CA ASP A 198 -12.93 14.12 2.91
C ASP A 198 -12.65 14.14 1.41
N ASP A 199 -11.45 14.56 0.99
CA ASP A 199 -11.05 14.63 -0.41
C ASP A 199 -10.32 13.36 -0.89
N PHE A 200 -10.22 12.33 -0.05
CA PHE A 200 -9.43 11.12 -0.32
C PHE A 200 -9.61 10.52 -1.72
N MET A 201 -10.86 10.42 -2.21
CA MET A 201 -11.16 9.85 -3.52
C MET A 201 -10.67 10.70 -4.70
N LYS A 202 -10.39 11.98 -4.48
CA LYS A 202 -9.89 12.94 -5.47
C LYS A 202 -8.37 12.97 -5.55
N HIS A 203 -7.67 12.45 -4.52
CA HIS A 203 -6.22 12.53 -4.42
C HIS A 203 -5.51 11.18 -4.45
N ILE A 204 -6.22 10.05 -4.35
CA ILE A 204 -5.60 8.71 -4.40
C ILE A 204 -6.40 7.76 -5.31
N PHE A 205 -5.68 7.12 -6.22
CA PHE A 205 -6.20 6.21 -7.24
C PHE A 205 -5.37 4.93 -7.26
N LYS A 206 -5.96 3.82 -7.71
CA LYS A 206 -5.21 2.58 -7.94
C LYS A 206 -5.50 1.95 -9.30
N TYR A 207 -4.45 1.47 -9.95
CA TYR A 207 -4.50 0.49 -11.02
C TYR A 207 -4.07 -0.85 -10.44
N VAL A 208 -4.80 -1.93 -10.75
CA VAL A 208 -4.45 -3.27 -10.30
C VAL A 208 -4.59 -4.23 -11.48
N ARG A 209 -3.57 -5.06 -11.70
CA ARG A 209 -3.55 -5.97 -12.84
C ARG A 209 -4.66 -7.02 -12.77
N LYS A 210 -4.97 -7.59 -13.94
CA LYS A 210 -5.95 -8.67 -14.06
C LYS A 210 -5.47 -9.90 -13.30
N ASN A 211 -6.41 -10.60 -12.65
CA ASN A 211 -6.16 -11.86 -11.94
C ASN A 211 -5.09 -11.75 -10.83
N HIS A 212 -4.95 -10.60 -10.15
CA HIS A 212 -4.03 -10.49 -9.02
C HIS A 212 -4.56 -11.25 -7.79
N VAL A 213 -5.87 -11.19 -7.51
CA VAL A 213 -6.52 -12.06 -6.51
C VAL A 213 -6.77 -13.42 -7.12
N LYS A 214 -6.10 -14.46 -6.60
CA LYS A 214 -6.36 -15.85 -7.00
C LYS A 214 -6.72 -16.77 -5.83
N THR A 215 -6.75 -16.27 -4.60
CA THR A 215 -7.00 -17.10 -3.42
C THR A 215 -8.08 -16.51 -2.50
N ASP A 216 -9.32 -16.98 -2.66
CA ASP A 216 -10.38 -16.83 -1.64
C ASP A 216 -10.21 -17.82 -0.46
N ILE A 217 -9.31 -18.80 -0.59
CA ILE A 217 -9.19 -19.90 0.38
C ILE A 217 -8.12 -19.56 1.42
N HIS A 218 -8.56 -18.92 2.50
CA HIS A 218 -8.01 -19.06 3.85
C HIS A 218 -6.50 -18.79 4.05
N TRP A 219 -5.95 -17.69 3.51
CA TRP A 219 -4.63 -17.21 3.97
C TRP A 219 -4.59 -17.08 5.51
N LYS A 220 -5.70 -16.65 6.14
CA LYS A 220 -5.81 -16.58 7.61
C LYS A 220 -5.58 -17.92 8.35
N ARG A 221 -5.77 -19.07 7.70
CA ARG A 221 -5.56 -20.41 8.30
C ARG A 221 -4.27 -21.09 7.82
N HIS A 222 -3.76 -20.74 6.63
CA HIS A 222 -2.58 -21.36 6.01
C HIS A 222 -1.57 -20.33 5.50
N TRP A 223 -1.37 -19.24 6.23
CA TRP A 223 -0.37 -18.23 5.87
C TRP A 223 1.04 -18.79 6.03
N GLN A 224 1.94 -18.31 5.18
CA GLN A 224 3.38 -18.54 5.26
C GLN A 224 4.08 -17.22 5.49
N ARG A 225 5.15 -17.23 6.30
CA ARG A 225 5.98 -16.04 6.50
C ARG A 225 6.77 -15.75 5.23
N ALA A 226 6.73 -14.51 4.74
CA ALA A 226 7.63 -14.06 3.68
C ALA A 226 9.09 -14.10 4.18
N LYS A 227 10.02 -14.48 3.30
CA LYS A 227 11.46 -14.46 3.61
C LYS A 227 12.01 -13.08 3.32
N LEU A 228 12.86 -12.57 4.21
CA LEU A 228 13.63 -11.36 3.95
C LEU A 228 14.78 -11.66 2.98
N ALA A 229 15.24 -10.65 2.26
CA ALA A 229 16.26 -10.77 1.22
C ALA A 229 17.52 -11.51 1.72
N PHE A 230 17.97 -11.21 2.94
CA PHE A 230 19.15 -11.86 3.53
C PHE A 230 18.95 -13.36 3.80
N GLU A 231 17.71 -13.81 4.01
CA GLU A 231 17.38 -15.22 4.24
C GLU A 231 17.35 -16.02 2.92
N CYS A 232 17.10 -15.35 1.81
CA CYS A 232 17.14 -15.94 0.47
C CYS A 232 18.58 -16.10 -0.05
N GLN A 233 19.51 -15.25 0.40
CA GLN A 233 20.92 -15.27 0.00
C GLN A 233 21.76 -16.32 0.74
N GLY A 234 21.28 -16.86 1.87
CA GLY A 234 22.01 -17.80 2.74
C GLY A 234 21.81 -19.29 2.45
N GLY A 235 21.32 -19.66 1.26
CA GLY A 235 21.10 -21.06 0.87
C GLY A 235 22.36 -21.84 0.52
N ASN A 236 23.26 -22.05 1.49
CA ASN A 236 24.17 -23.19 1.60
C ASN A 236 24.87 -23.19 2.97
N PRO A 237 24.69 -24.21 3.82
CA PRO A 237 25.82 -24.80 4.54
C PRO A 237 26.66 -25.70 3.61
#